data_AF-U5BXE6-F1
#
_entry.id   AF-U5BXE6-F1
#
_cell.length_a   1.000
_cell.length_b   1.000
_cell.length_c   1.000
_cell.angle_alpha   90.00
_cell.angle_beta   90.00
_cell.angle_gamma   90.00
#
_symmetry.space_group_name_H-M   'P 1'
#
loop_
_entity.id
_entity.type
_entity.pdbx_description
1 polymer ?
#
loop_
_entity_poly.entity_id
_entity_poly.type
_entity_poly.pdbx_seq_one_letter_code
_entity_poly.pdbx_strand_id
1 'polypeptide(L)' 'MEFWVDLKKVDFSEKGSVRKLDLSDHKTYSGETSSKFKQAKPFAFIEL' A
#
# COMPACT_ATOMS: atom_id res chain seq x y z
N MET A 1 15.81 4.97 7.16
CA MET A 1 14.98 5.96 6.45
C MET A 1 13.57 5.77 6.92
N GLU A 2 12.92 6.82 7.39
CA GLU A 2 11.54 6.76 7.85
C GLU A 2 10.61 7.13 6.68
N PHE A 3 9.52 6.38 6.53
CA PHE A 3 8.47 6.69 5.57
C PHE A 3 7.11 6.66 6.25
N TRP A 4 6.16 7.39 5.68
CA TRP A 4 4.79 7.45 6.16
C TRP A 4 3.80 7.45 4.99
N VAL A 5 2.54 7.23 5.32
CA VAL A 5 1.42 7.21 4.37
C VAL A 5 0.42 8.27 4.80
N ASP A 6 0.12 9.22 3.92
CA ASP A 6 -0.97 10.17 4.15
C ASP A 6 -2.32 9.52 3.78
N LEU A 7 -3.09 9.15 4.80
CA LEU A 7 -4.41 8.53 4.61
C LEU A 7 -5.43 9.45 3.93
N LYS A 8 -5.23 10.78 3.98
CA LYS A 8 -6.11 11.71 3.26
C LYS A 8 -5.94 11.61 1.74
N LYS A 9 -4.85 11.03 1.26
CA LYS A 9 -4.56 10.81 -0.17
C LYS A 9 -4.99 9.41 -0.66
N VAL A 10 -5.60 8.60 0.19
CA VAL A 10 -6.07 7.25 -0.15
C VAL A 10 -7.58 7.26 -0.34
N ASP A 11 -8.04 6.67 -1.44
CA ASP A 11 -9.46 6.47 -1.72
C ASP A 11 -9.98 5.21 -1.00
N PHE A 12 -10.73 5.42 0.08
CA PHE A 12 -11.40 4.38 0.85
C PHE A 12 -12.90 4.24 0.52
N SER A 13 -13.38 4.84 -0.57
CA SER A 13 -14.77 4.63 -1.01
C SER A 13 -15.00 3.17 -1.43
N GLU A 14 -16.26 2.75 -1.50
CA GLU A 14 -16.62 1.40 -1.99
C GLU A 14 -16.13 1.10 -3.41
N LYS A 15 -15.86 2.15 -4.20
CA LYS A 15 -15.30 2.05 -5.56
C LYS A 15 -13.76 2.10 -5.56
N GLY A 16 -13.15 2.34 -4.41
CA GLY A 16 -11.71 2.38 -4.23
C GLY A 16 -11.06 1.05 -4.60
N SER A 17 -9.87 1.12 -5.19
CA SER A 17 -9.11 -0.07 -5.57
C SER A 17 -8.24 -0.57 -4.43
N VAL A 18 -8.09 -1.89 -4.33
CA VAL A 18 -7.10 -2.50 -3.44
C VAL A 18 -5.70 -2.19 -3.98
N ARG A 19 -4.83 -1.68 -3.10
CA ARG A 19 -3.45 -1.32 -3.44
C ARG A 19 -2.46 -1.88 -2.45
N LYS A 20 -1.25 -2.17 -2.93
CA LYS A 20 -0.11 -2.68 -2.17
C LYS A 20 1.10 -1.76 -2.32
N LEU A 21 1.79 -1.47 -1.22
CA LEU A 21 3.16 -0.97 -1.24
C LEU A 21 4.09 -2.17 -1.16
N ASP A 22 4.89 -2.36 -2.21
CA ASP A 22 5.78 -3.52 -2.32
C ASP A 22 7.08 -3.27 -1.55
N LEU A 23 7.36 -4.11 -0.55
CA LEU A 23 8.60 -4.07 0.26
C LEU A 23 9.52 -5.26 -0.01
N SER A 24 9.23 -6.04 -1.05
CA SER A 24 10.05 -7.19 -1.45
C SER A 24 11.46 -6.74 -1.86
N ASP A 25 12.42 -7.67 -1.90
CA ASP A 25 13.78 -7.42 -2.39
C ASP A 25 14.50 -6.25 -1.70
N HIS A 26 14.31 -6.10 -0.39
CA HIS A 26 14.92 -5.03 0.42
C HIS A 26 14.60 -3.61 -0.06
N LYS A 27 13.46 -3.42 -0.72
CA LYS A 27 13.08 -2.12 -1.27
C LYS A 27 12.82 -1.11 -0.16
N THR A 28 13.56 -0.01 -0.20
CA THR A 28 13.45 1.08 0.77
C THR A 28 12.64 2.24 0.24
N TYR A 29 11.87 2.87 1.13
CA TYR A 29 11.18 4.13 0.87
C TYR A 29 11.60 5.19 1.89
N SER A 30 11.33 6.46 1.58
CA SER A 30 11.58 7.59 2.46
C SER A 30 10.54 8.66 2.21
N GLY A 31 10.11 9.35 3.26
CA GLY A 31 9.15 10.44 3.13
C GLY A 31 7.69 9.98 3.04
N GLU A 32 6.86 10.82 2.45
CA GLU A 32 5.44 10.54 2.17
C GLU A 32 5.31 9.60 0.96
N THR A 33 4.64 8.46 1.12
CA THR A 33 4.68 7.35 0.14
C THR A 33 3.31 6.87 -0.36
N SER A 34 2.21 7.53 -0.01
CA SER A 34 0.84 7.13 -0.43
C SER A 34 0.71 6.92 -1.95
N SER A 35 1.34 7.77 -2.74
CA SER A 35 1.35 7.68 -4.22
C SER A 35 2.13 6.48 -4.79
N LYS A 36 2.93 5.79 -3.97
CA LYS A 36 3.76 4.63 -4.39
C LYS A 36 3.01 3.30 -4.32
N PHE A 37 1.81 3.30 -3.73
CA PHE A 37 0.92 2.14 -3.72
C PHE A 37 0.42 1.82 -5.12
N LYS A 38 0.63 0.56 -5.55
CA LYS A 38 0.18 0.05 -6.84
C LYS A 38 -1.06 -0.82 -6.67
N GLN A 39 -1.97 -0.81 -7.63
CA GLN A 39 -3.13 -1.70 -7.63
C GLN A 39 -2.70 -3.17 -7.51
N ALA A 40 -3.37 -3.92 -6.66
CA ALA A 40 -3.07 -5.32 -6.37
C ALA A 40 -4.35 -6.10 -6.05
N LYS A 41 -4.28 -7.43 -6.16
CA LYS A 41 -5.33 -8.30 -5.62
C LYS A 41 -5.21 -8.37 -4.10
N PRO A 42 -6.32 -8.51 -3.35
CA PRO A 42 -6.27 -8.89 -1.93
C PRO A 42 -5.46 -10.17 -1.75
N PHE A 43 -4.72 -10.26 -0.64
CA PHE A 43 -4.04 -11.51 -0.31
C PHE A 43 -5.06 -12.51 0.27
N ALA A 44 -4.87 -13.79 -0.04
CA ALA A 44 -5.63 -14.86 0.59
C ALA A 44 -5.14 -15.04 2.03
N PHE A 45 -6.06 -15.04 2.98
CA PHE A 45 -5.75 -15.46 4.34
C PHE A 45 -5.52 -16.98 4.34
N ILE A 46 -4.60 -17.44 5.18
CA ILE A 46 -4.44 -18.88 5.42
C ILE A 46 -5.67 -19.34 6.22
N GLU A 47 -6.36 -20.37 5.75
CA GLU A 47 -7.41 -21.05 6.49
C GLU A 47 -6.82 -22.29 7.18
N LEU A 48 -7.27 -22.57 8.41
CA LEU A 48 -6.86 -23.74 9.22
C LEU A 48 -7.52 -25.02 8.71
#